data_AF-A0A1G7SAG8-F1
#
_entry.id   AF-A0A1G7SAG8-F1
#
_cell.length_a   1.000
_cell.length_b   1.000
_cell.length_c   1.000
_cell.angle_alpha   90.00
_cell.angle_beta   90.00
_cell.angle_gamma   90.00
#
_symmetry.space_group_name_H-M   'P 1'
#
loop_
_entity.id
_entity.type
_entity.pdbx_description
1 polymer ?
#
loop_
_entity_poly.entity_id
_entity_poly.type
_entity_poly.pdbx_seq_one_letter_code
_entity_poly.pdbx_strand_id
1 'polypeptide(L)'
;MMVLPFPAPPISVLAALDLLHGVHGREGGQAFPPSSVAELERPWEPASCTADLAEAIWSWCDDVVLWLNHEYVWRPAQLIPACWREHPHIARELPVLAVLRWEAEASAAPEQAEEWNRYAFPAFSDRMTDRLGESTCRTGRHQDWPARARYSSSYAT
;
A
#
# COMPACT_ATOMS: atom_id res chain seq x y z
N MET A 1 4.62 23.42 15.26
CA MET A 1 4.53 22.00 14.87
C MET A 1 3.52 21.92 13.75
N MET A 2 3.95 21.54 12.54
CA MET A 2 3.08 21.43 11.37
C MET A 2 3.04 19.97 10.95
N VAL A 3 1.83 19.44 10.75
CA VAL A 3 1.58 18.12 10.14
C VAL A 3 2.25 18.08 8.77
N LEU A 4 2.97 17.00 8.44
CA LEU A 4 3.58 16.87 7.11
C LEU A 4 2.51 16.55 6.05
N PRO A 5 2.60 17.13 4.84
CA PRO A 5 1.71 16.74 3.75
C PRO A 5 1.94 15.27 3.39
N PHE A 6 0.87 14.60 2.96
CA PHE A 6 0.96 13.22 2.48
C PHE A 6 1.83 13.15 1.21
N PRO A 7 2.73 12.15 1.05
CA PRO A 7 3.58 12.02 -0.13
C PRO A 7 2.77 11.90 -1.42
N ALA A 8 3.06 12.76 -2.39
CA ALA A 8 2.39 12.72 -3.68
C ALA A 8 2.80 11.47 -4.48
N PRO A 9 1.85 10.75 -5.11
CA PRO A 9 2.16 9.65 -6.01
C PRO A 9 2.99 10.11 -7.21
N PRO A 10 3.92 9.28 -7.71
CA PRO A 10 4.63 9.52 -8.97
C PRO A 10 3.68 9.66 -10.15
N ILE A 11 4.11 10.36 -11.21
CA ILE A 11 3.28 10.65 -12.39
C ILE A 11 2.75 9.37 -13.06
N SER A 12 3.54 8.29 -13.13
CA SER A 12 3.09 7.01 -13.67
C SER A 12 1.97 6.37 -12.85
N VAL A 13 2.05 6.48 -11.52
CA VAL A 13 1.03 6.00 -10.59
C VAL A 13 -0.25 6.84 -10.72
N LEU A 14 -0.12 8.17 -10.76
CA LEU A 14 -1.24 9.09 -11.01
C LEU A 14 -1.96 8.77 -12.31
N ALA A 15 -1.22 8.60 -13.40
CA ALA A 15 -1.80 8.29 -14.70
C ALA A 15 -2.59 6.97 -14.68
N ALA A 16 -2.10 5.95 -13.98
CA ALA A 16 -2.81 4.68 -13.82
C ALA A 16 -4.10 4.84 -12.98
N LEU A 17 -4.05 5.62 -11.89
CA LEU A 17 -5.23 5.92 -11.06
C LEU A 17 -6.28 6.74 -11.83
N ASP A 18 -5.87 7.75 -12.60
CA ASP A 18 -6.76 8.57 -13.42
C ASP A 18 -7.51 7.74 -14.48
N LEU A 19 -6.83 6.76 -15.10
CA LEU A 19 -7.46 5.82 -16.03
C LEU A 19 -8.56 5.00 -15.35
N LEU A 20 -8.30 4.51 -14.13
CA LEU A 20 -9.27 3.74 -13.33
C LEU A 20 -10.46 4.61 -12.89
N HIS A 21 -10.21 5.83 -12.42
CA HIS A 21 -11.26 6.80 -12.08
C HIS A 21 -12.12 7.16 -13.29
N GLY A 22 -11.52 7.29 -14.47
CA GLY A 22 -12.23 7.51 -15.73
C GLY A 22 -13.19 6.38 -16.12
N VAL A 23 -12.90 5.14 -15.72
CA VAL A 23 -13.83 4.01 -15.87
C VAL A 23 -14.96 4.08 -14.85
N HIS A 24 -14.66 4.43 -13.59
CA HIS A 24 -15.66 4.50 -12.52
C HIS A 24 -16.62 5.70 -12.63
N GLY A 25 -16.15 6.87 -13.08
CA GLY A 25 -16.90 8.13 -13.08
C GLY A 25 -17.85 8.36 -14.26
N ARG A 26 -17.92 7.45 -15.25
CA ARG A 26 -18.83 7.61 -16.39
C ARG A 26 -20.24 7.09 -16.07
N GLU A 27 -21.03 7.92 -15.39
CA GLU A 27 -22.48 7.78 -15.34
C GLU A 27 -23.08 8.18 -16.70
N GLY A 28 -23.20 7.23 -17.64
CA GLY A 28 -23.67 7.57 -18.99
C GLY A 28 -23.84 6.43 -20.00
N GLY A 29 -24.00 5.18 -19.55
CA GLY A 29 -24.57 4.10 -20.37
C GLY A 29 -23.66 3.38 -21.37
N GLN A 30 -22.39 3.77 -21.54
CA GLN A 30 -21.44 2.98 -22.32
C GLN A 30 -20.59 2.12 -21.38
N ALA A 31 -21.03 0.88 -21.15
CA ALA A 31 -20.26 -0.11 -20.42
C ALA A 31 -18.91 -0.33 -21.13
N PHE A 32 -17.81 -0.21 -20.38
CA PHE A 32 -16.54 -0.76 -20.86
C PHE A 32 -16.71 -2.27 -21.04
N PRO A 33 -16.16 -2.86 -22.12
CA PRO A 33 -16.04 -4.30 -22.18
C PRO A 33 -15.29 -4.78 -20.91
N PRO A 34 -15.75 -5.83 -20.22
CA PRO A 34 -15.07 -6.35 -19.04
C PRO A 34 -13.57 -6.66 -19.28
N SER A 35 -13.21 -7.01 -20.53
CA SER A 35 -11.83 -7.21 -20.96
C SER A 35 -10.99 -5.92 -20.88
N SER A 36 -11.55 -4.78 -21.26
CA SER A 36 -10.84 -3.49 -21.23
C SER A 36 -10.59 -2.98 -19.81
N VAL A 37 -11.42 -3.36 -18.84
CA VAL A 37 -11.19 -3.06 -17.41
C VAL A 37 -10.18 -4.04 -16.80
N ALA A 38 -10.17 -5.29 -17.27
CA ALA A 38 -9.20 -6.29 -16.82
C ALA A 38 -7.77 -5.98 -17.25
N GLU A 39 -7.60 -5.22 -18.34
CA GLU A 39 -6.31 -4.76 -18.85
C GLU A 39 -5.74 -3.56 -18.08
N LEU A 40 -6.54 -2.89 -17.24
CA LEU A 40 -6.06 -1.77 -16.44
C LEU A 40 -5.22 -2.26 -15.26
N GLU A 41 -3.99 -1.74 -15.20
CA GLU A 41 -3.09 -1.93 -14.08
C GLU A 41 -3.70 -1.32 -12.82
N ARG A 42 -3.55 -2.02 -11.69
CA ARG A 42 -4.12 -1.62 -10.40
C ARG A 42 -2.97 -1.23 -9.48
N PRO A 43 -2.74 0.07 -9.23
CA PRO A 43 -1.62 0.48 -8.40
C PRO A 43 -1.64 -0.06 -6.96
N TRP A 44 -2.81 -0.45 -6.46
CA TRP A 44 -2.94 -1.13 -5.17
C TRP A 44 -2.58 -2.64 -5.21
N GLU A 45 -2.27 -3.19 -6.39
CA GLU A 45 -1.79 -4.56 -6.62
C GLU A 45 -0.50 -4.55 -7.47
N PRO A 46 0.65 -4.10 -6.94
CA PRO A 46 1.87 -3.90 -7.75
C PRO A 46 2.38 -5.16 -8.45
N ALA A 47 2.11 -6.34 -7.88
CA ALA A 47 2.47 -7.63 -8.48
C ALA A 47 1.74 -7.91 -9.81
N SER A 48 0.65 -7.21 -10.10
CA SER A 48 -0.09 -7.29 -11.36
C SER A 48 0.29 -6.21 -12.38
N CYS A 49 1.14 -5.27 -11.98
CA CYS A 49 1.60 -4.18 -12.82
C CYS A 49 2.86 -4.57 -13.61
N THR A 50 3.15 -3.79 -14.65
CA THR A 50 4.44 -3.72 -15.32
C THR A 50 5.55 -3.41 -14.32
N ALA A 51 6.78 -3.85 -14.63
CA ALA A 51 7.91 -3.68 -13.74
C ALA A 51 8.18 -2.20 -13.40
N ASP A 52 8.04 -1.31 -14.39
CA ASP A 52 8.27 0.13 -14.20
C ASP A 52 7.22 0.77 -13.29
N LEU A 53 5.93 0.45 -13.48
CA LEU A 53 4.87 0.94 -12.62
C LEU A 53 4.99 0.36 -11.20
N ALA A 54 5.29 -0.94 -11.08
CA ALA A 54 5.50 -1.60 -9.80
C ALA A 54 6.63 -0.93 -9.01
N GLU A 55 7.76 -0.63 -9.65
CA GLU A 55 8.88 0.06 -8.98
C GLU A 55 8.50 1.48 -8.54
N ALA A 56 7.76 2.22 -9.37
CA ALA A 56 7.26 3.54 -9.00
C ALA A 56 6.32 3.47 -7.77
N ILE A 57 5.43 2.48 -7.72
CA ILE A 57 4.54 2.26 -6.57
C ILE A 57 5.36 1.91 -5.33
N TRP A 58 6.37 1.05 -5.46
CA TRP A 58 7.18 0.68 -4.32
C TRP A 58 7.99 1.84 -3.76
N SER A 59 8.58 2.66 -4.62
CA SER A 59 9.26 3.90 -4.21
C SER A 59 8.30 4.83 -3.47
N TRP A 60 7.08 5.00 -3.99
CA TRP A 60 6.07 5.82 -3.32
C TRP A 60 5.67 5.25 -1.95
N CYS A 61 5.54 3.92 -1.85
CA CYS A 61 5.25 3.24 -0.60
C CYS A 61 6.36 3.45 0.45
N ASP A 62 7.63 3.56 0.06
CA ASP A 62 8.70 3.92 1.00
C ASP A 62 8.49 5.30 1.60
N ASP A 63 8.14 6.30 0.77
CA ASP A 63 7.84 7.66 1.24
C ASP A 63 6.61 7.66 2.17
N VAL A 64 5.57 6.89 1.82
CA VAL A 64 4.37 6.72 2.66
C VAL A 64 4.71 6.06 3.99
N VAL A 65 5.58 5.06 4.03
CA VAL A 65 6.03 4.42 5.27
C VAL A 65 6.79 5.40 6.16
N LEU A 66 7.68 6.21 5.58
CA LEU A 66 8.38 7.26 6.32
C LEU A 66 7.40 8.26 6.92
N TRP A 67 6.40 8.69 6.13
CA TRP A 67 5.35 9.60 6.60
C TRP A 67 4.48 8.97 7.70
N LEU A 68 4.02 7.73 7.53
CA LEU A 68 3.20 7.03 8.53
C LEU A 68 3.95 6.84 9.85
N ASN A 69 5.21 6.42 9.77
CA ASN A 69 6.06 6.24 10.94
C ASN A 69 6.34 7.58 11.64
N HIS A 70 6.39 8.70 10.92
CA HIS A 70 6.55 10.04 11.50
C HIS A 70 5.26 10.57 12.13
N GLU A 71 4.12 10.48 11.42
CA GLU A 71 2.87 11.13 11.84
C GLU A 71 2.07 10.31 12.86
N TYR A 72 2.06 8.97 12.74
CA TYR A 72 1.15 8.11 13.51
C TYR A 72 1.83 7.20 14.53
N VAL A 73 3.11 6.87 14.37
CA VAL A 73 3.77 5.86 15.22
C VAL A 73 4.45 6.51 16.42
N TRP A 74 3.86 6.32 17.59
CA TRP A 74 4.41 6.74 18.88
C TRP A 74 4.85 5.58 19.78
N ARG A 75 4.70 4.34 19.30
CA ARG A 75 5.12 3.12 19.99
C ARG A 75 6.00 2.27 19.07
N PRO A 76 7.18 1.81 19.52
CA PRO A 76 8.07 0.98 18.70
C PRO A 76 7.40 -0.27 18.12
N ALA A 77 6.43 -0.86 18.82
CA ALA A 77 5.68 -2.03 18.35
C ALA A 77 4.79 -1.76 17.12
N GLN A 78 4.43 -0.50 16.85
CA GLN A 78 3.59 -0.10 15.72
C GLN A 78 4.43 0.39 14.52
N LEU A 79 5.75 0.45 14.66
CA LEU A 79 6.64 0.85 13.58
C LEU A 79 6.51 -0.11 12.40
N ILE A 80 6.28 0.44 11.21
CA ILE A 80 6.41 -0.29 9.96
C ILE A 80 7.93 -0.48 9.72
N PRO A 81 8.43 -1.72 9.66
CA PRO A 81 9.87 -1.97 9.58
C PRO A 81 10.45 -1.56 8.23
N ALA A 82 11.74 -1.20 8.18
CA ALA A 82 12.43 -0.86 6.93
C ALA A 82 12.42 -2.01 5.91
N CYS A 83 12.39 -3.25 6.37
CA CYS A 83 12.26 -4.45 5.54
C CYS A 83 10.81 -4.79 5.18
N TRP A 84 9.86 -3.83 5.22
CA TRP A 84 8.44 -4.08 4.94
C TRP A 84 8.19 -4.79 3.59
N ARG A 85 9.01 -4.50 2.58
CA ARG A 85 8.96 -5.14 1.25
C ARG A 85 9.20 -6.67 1.32
N GLU A 86 9.98 -7.11 2.29
CA GLU A 86 10.28 -8.54 2.55
C GLU A 86 9.17 -9.25 3.34
N HIS A 87 8.13 -8.51 3.77
CA HIS A 87 6.96 -9.05 4.45
C HIS A 87 5.74 -9.02 3.51
N PRO A 88 5.38 -10.15 2.86
CA PRO A 88 4.33 -10.15 1.83
C PRO A 88 2.97 -9.65 2.31
N HIS A 89 2.67 -9.75 3.60
CA HIS A 89 1.43 -9.23 4.16
C HIS A 89 1.44 -7.70 4.30
N ILE A 90 2.60 -7.08 4.53
CA ILE A 90 2.73 -5.62 4.56
C ILE A 90 2.77 -5.10 3.12
N ALA A 91 3.60 -5.70 2.27
CA ALA A 91 3.75 -5.30 0.87
C ALA A 91 2.45 -5.40 0.05
N ARG A 92 1.50 -6.27 0.44
CA ARG A 92 0.16 -6.34 -0.18
C ARG A 92 -0.80 -5.26 0.31
N GLU A 93 -0.77 -4.93 1.59
CA GLU A 93 -1.75 -4.01 2.18
C GLU A 93 -1.32 -2.55 2.09
N LEU A 94 -0.01 -2.27 2.06
CA LEU A 94 0.53 -0.92 2.07
C LEU A 94 0.16 -0.11 0.81
N PRO A 95 0.22 -0.65 -0.43
CA PRO A 95 -0.24 0.07 -1.62
C PRO A 95 -1.72 0.44 -1.56
N VAL A 96 -2.57 -0.46 -1.05
CA VAL A 96 -4.00 -0.18 -0.81
C VAL A 96 -4.15 0.99 0.15
N LEU A 97 -3.45 0.96 1.28
CA LEU A 97 -3.51 2.01 2.29
C LEU A 97 -3.05 3.38 1.75
N ALA A 98 -1.99 3.39 0.92
CA ALA A 98 -1.47 4.59 0.28
C ALA A 98 -2.48 5.21 -0.70
N VAL A 99 -3.10 4.38 -1.56
CA VAL A 99 -4.13 4.83 -2.51
C VAL A 99 -5.35 5.38 -1.77
N LEU A 100 -5.89 4.66 -0.76
CA LEU A 100 -7.03 5.14 0.03
C LEU A 100 -6.72 6.49 0.72
N ARG A 101 -5.48 6.66 1.21
CA ARG A 101 -5.06 7.92 1.84
C ARG A 101 -4.97 9.06 0.85
N TRP A 102 -4.52 8.78 -0.38
CA TRP A 102 -4.46 9.75 -1.46
C TRP A 102 -5.86 10.14 -1.96
N GLU A 103 -6.75 9.18 -2.14
CA GLU A 103 -8.15 9.44 -2.51
C GLU A 103 -8.87 10.29 -1.45
N ALA A 104 -8.56 10.06 -0.17
CA ALA A 104 -9.07 10.88 0.91
C ALA A 104 -8.61 12.36 0.86
N GLU A 105 -7.41 12.67 0.35
CA GLU A 105 -6.97 14.07 0.12
C GLU A 105 -7.69 14.72 -1.05
N ALA A 106 -7.97 13.92 -2.09
CA ALA A 106 -8.67 14.39 -3.28
C ALA A 106 -10.17 14.53 -3.04
N SER A 107 -10.70 14.00 -1.93
CA SER A 107 -12.11 14.03 -1.57
C SER A 107 -12.61 15.44 -1.30
N ALA A 108 -13.77 15.79 -1.86
CA ALA A 108 -14.46 17.04 -1.55
C ALA A 108 -15.14 17.06 -0.17
N ALA A 109 -15.24 15.90 0.48
CA ALA A 109 -15.97 15.70 1.72
C ALA A 109 -15.15 14.85 2.71
N PRO A 110 -15.30 15.06 4.04
CA PRO A 110 -14.37 14.54 5.04
C PRO A 110 -14.51 13.03 5.30
N GLU A 111 -15.55 12.38 4.79
CA GLU A 111 -15.91 11.00 5.10
C GLU A 111 -14.80 10.02 4.74
N GLN A 112 -14.12 10.21 3.59
CA GLN A 112 -13.02 9.33 3.19
C GLN A 112 -11.80 9.46 4.12
N ALA A 113 -11.52 10.68 4.58
CA ALA A 113 -10.45 10.92 5.55
C ALA A 113 -10.82 10.37 6.93
N GLU A 114 -12.09 10.50 7.34
CA GLU A 114 -12.59 9.92 8.60
C GLU A 114 -12.51 8.39 8.56
N GLU A 115 -13.00 7.76 7.49
CA GLU A 115 -12.96 6.32 7.27
C GLU A 115 -11.52 5.79 7.28
N TRP A 116 -10.60 6.48 6.61
CA TRP A 116 -9.20 6.08 6.59
C TRP A 116 -8.58 6.11 7.98
N ASN A 117 -8.82 7.17 8.75
CA ASN A 117 -8.28 7.32 10.11
C ASN A 117 -8.95 6.38 11.12
N ARG A 118 -10.24 6.08 10.94
CA ARG A 118 -11.04 5.30 11.89
C ARG A 118 -10.93 3.80 11.64
N TYR A 119 -10.83 3.38 10.38
CA TYR A 119 -10.93 1.98 9.99
C TYR A 119 -9.71 1.48 9.23
N ALA A 120 -9.32 2.13 8.13
CA ALA A 120 -8.29 1.59 7.24
C ALA A 120 -6.91 1.49 7.92
N PHE A 121 -6.40 2.60 8.45
CA PHE A 121 -5.09 2.64 9.09
C PHE A 121 -5.03 1.83 10.40
N PRO A 122 -5.99 1.97 11.34
CA PRO A 122 -5.99 1.16 12.55
C PRO A 122 -6.01 -0.35 12.26
N ALA A 123 -6.86 -0.80 11.34
CA ALA A 123 -6.97 -2.22 11.03
C ALA A 123 -5.69 -2.78 10.35
N PHE A 124 -5.03 -1.98 9.49
CA PHE A 124 -3.72 -2.33 8.95
C PHE A 124 -2.67 -2.44 10.07
N SER A 125 -2.59 -1.45 10.95
CA SER A 125 -1.62 -1.40 12.04
C SER A 125 -1.78 -2.58 13.01
N ASP A 126 -3.02 -2.92 13.36
CA ASP A 126 -3.33 -4.06 14.22
C ASP A 126 -2.94 -5.39 13.56
N ARG A 127 -3.34 -5.62 12.30
CA ARG A 127 -2.97 -6.84 11.55
C ARG A 127 -1.46 -6.97 11.35
N MET A 128 -0.79 -5.86 11.03
CA MET A 128 0.67 -5.83 10.91
C MET A 128 1.32 -6.19 12.26
N THR A 129 0.84 -5.59 13.35
CA THR A 129 1.37 -5.82 14.69
C THR A 129 1.22 -7.27 15.12
N ASP A 130 0.02 -7.83 14.95
CA ASP A 130 -0.28 -9.23 15.23
C ASP A 130 0.60 -10.19 14.42
N ARG A 131 0.69 -10.02 13.10
CA ARG A 131 1.47 -10.91 12.22
C ARG A 131 2.97 -10.83 12.43
N LEU A 132 3.49 -9.64 12.74
CA LEU A 132 4.91 -9.48 13.05
C LEU A 132 5.26 -10.00 14.45
N GLY A 133 4.30 -10.05 15.37
CA GLY A 133 4.51 -10.50 16.75
C GLY A 133 5.80 -9.96 17.38
N GLU A 134 6.58 -10.86 17.98
CA GLU A 134 7.87 -10.58 18.64
C GLU A 134 9.06 -10.47 17.66
N SER A 135 8.82 -10.25 16.37
CA SER A 135 9.90 -10.15 15.38
C SER A 135 10.88 -9.00 15.68
N THR A 136 12.15 -9.23 15.35
CA THR A 136 13.20 -8.21 15.49
C THR A 136 13.28 -7.23 14.32
N CYS A 137 12.39 -7.35 13.33
CA CYS A 137 12.39 -6.54 12.10
C CYS A 137 12.32 -5.03 12.38
N ARG A 138 11.57 -4.62 13.41
CA ARG A 138 11.43 -3.21 13.83
C ARG A 138 12.71 -2.62 14.45
N THR A 139 13.67 -3.48 14.80
CA THR A 139 14.98 -3.07 15.32
C THR A 139 16.10 -3.21 14.28
N GLY A 140 15.74 -3.34 13.00
CA GLY A 140 16.69 -3.47 11.89
C GLY A 140 17.27 -4.88 11.72
N ARG A 141 16.78 -5.88 12.47
CA ARG A 141 17.19 -7.28 12.32
C ARG A 141 16.06 -8.07 11.67
N HIS A 142 16.05 -8.11 10.33
CA HIS A 142 15.05 -8.85 9.57
C HIS A 142 15.05 -10.34 9.94
N GLN A 143 13.85 -10.91 10.00
CA GLN A 143 13.62 -12.33 10.20
C GLN A 143 12.79 -12.84 9.03
N ASP A 144 13.32 -13.86 8.36
CA ASP A 144 12.63 -14.54 7.28
C ASP A 144 11.33 -15.20 7.76
N TRP A 145 10.37 -15.35 6.84
CA TRP A 145 9.15 -16.11 7.13
C TRP A 145 9.48 -17.57 7.55
N PRO A 146 8.74 -18.18 8.49
CA PRO A 146 9.08 -19.50 9.03
C PRO A 146 9.15 -20.63 8.00
N ALA A 147 8.47 -20.48 6.87
CA ALA A 147 8.39 -21.48 5.81
C ALA A 147 9.53 -21.38 4.76
N ARG A 148 10.49 -20.45 4.89
CA ARG A 148 11.54 -20.22 3.87
C ARG A 148 12.27 -21.48 3.47
N ALA A 149 12.76 -22.24 4.45
CA ALA A 149 13.53 -23.46 4.19
C ALA A 149 12.73 -24.48 3.38
N ARG A 150 11.42 -24.61 3.66
CA ARG A 150 10.53 -25.52 2.92
C ARG A 150 10.29 -25.03 1.50
N TYR A 151 10.06 -23.73 1.34
CA TYR A 151 9.88 -23.10 0.03
C TYR A 151 11.13 -23.26 -0.86
N SER A 152 12.32 -22.94 -0.34
CA SER A 152 13.56 -23.09 -1.12
C SER A 152 13.80 -24.53 -1.57
N SER A 153 13.43 -25.51 -0.76
CA SER A 153 13.55 -26.94 -1.10
C SER A 153 12.59 -27.36 -2.23
N SER A 154 11.36 -26.79 -2.29
CA SER A 154 10.39 -27.16 -3.32
C SER A 154 10.70 -26.59 -4.71
N TYR A 155 11.55 -25.56 -4.82
CA TYR A 155 11.93 -24.91 -6.08
C TYR A 155 13.35 -25.27 -6.55
N ALA A 156 14.08 -26.12 -5.82
CA ALA A 156 15.44 -26.56 -6.18
C ALA A 156 15.47 -27.84 -7.05
N THR A 157 14.40 -28.10 -7.83
CA THR A 157 14.30 -29.24 -8.76
C THR A 157 14.36 -28.73 -10.19
#